data_AF-A0A4Q6CJX1-F1
#
_entry.id   AF-A0A4Q6CJX1-F1
#
_cell.length_a   1.000
_cell.length_b   1.000
_cell.length_c   1.000
_cell.angle_alpha   90.00
_cell.angle_beta   90.00
_cell.angle_gamma   90.00
#
_symmetry.space_group_name_H-M   'P 1'
#
loop_
_entity.id
_entity.type
_entity.pdbx_description
1 polymer ?
#
loop_
_entity_poly.entity_id
_entity_poly.type
_entity_poly.pdbx_seq_one_letter_code
_entity_poly.pdbx_strand_id
1 'polypeptide(L)'
;MRNLIFLGLCLAFITLAADAAQARDLVQAAQSAQTLFNRIGIAAISIGITIGGILYALGAAQAGRMLLISGFIGACAVLGAPALISLVSRIFGGGA
;
A
#
# COMPACT_ATOMS: atom_id res chain seq x y z
N MET A 1 -46.75 0.95 -18.15
CA MET A 1 -46.09 0.70 -16.85
C MET A 1 -44.95 -0.31 -16.94
N ARG A 2 -45.12 -1.48 -17.58
CA ARG A 2 -44.06 -2.50 -17.73
C ARG A 2 -42.75 -1.99 -18.35
N ASN A 3 -42.83 -1.13 -19.38
CA ASN A 3 -41.64 -0.54 -20.01
C ASN A 3 -40.91 0.46 -19.12
N LEU A 4 -41.61 1.19 -18.23
CA LEU A 4 -40.98 2.15 -17.32
C LEU A 4 -40.18 1.46 -16.22
N ILE A 5 -40.68 0.33 -15.71
CA ILE A 5 -39.98 -0.49 -14.71
C ILE A 5 -38.71 -1.09 -15.32
N PHE A 6 -38.79 -1.58 -16.57
CA PHE A 6 -37.64 -2.14 -17.27
C PHE A 6 -36.55 -1.08 -17.53
N LEU A 7 -36.95 0.14 -17.89
CA LEU A 7 -36.03 1.26 -18.11
C LEU A 7 -35.35 1.70 -16.81
N GLY A 8 -36.10 1.77 -15.70
CA GLY A 8 -35.55 2.07 -14.38
C GLY A 8 -34.56 1.02 -13.88
N LEU A 9 -34.84 -0.26 -14.15
CA LEU A 9 -33.93 -1.36 -13.78
C LEU A 9 -32.62 -1.32 -14.57
N CYS A 10 -32.68 -1.04 -15.88
CA CYS A 10 -31.48 -0.87 -16.71
C CYS A 10 -30.62 0.32 -16.24
N LEU A 11 -31.26 1.45 -15.88
CA LEU A 11 -30.56 2.63 -15.37
C LEU A 11 -29.85 2.34 -14.05
N ALA A 12 -30.51 1.64 -13.13
CA ALA A 12 -29.91 1.23 -11.86
C ALA A 12 -28.71 0.29 -12.06
N PHE A 13 -28.78 -0.63 -13.03
CA PHE A 13 -27.66 -1.51 -13.37
C PHE A 13 -26.48 -0.75 -13.98
N ILE A 14 -26.74 0.24 -14.83
CA ILE A 14 -25.69 1.06 -15.45
C ILE A 14 -24.97 1.90 -14.38
N THR A 15 -25.69 2.49 -13.43
CA THR A 15 -25.08 3.25 -12.34
C THR A 15 -24.25 2.36 -11.42
N LEU A 16 -24.74 1.15 -11.10
CA LEU A 16 -24.00 0.19 -10.28
C LEU A 16 -22.73 -0.33 -10.99
N ALA A 17 -22.81 -0.52 -12.31
CA ALA A 17 -21.68 -0.96 -13.12
C ALA A 17 -20.60 0.13 -13.25
N ALA A 18 -21.00 1.41 -13.29
CA ALA A 18 -20.08 2.54 -13.31
C ALA A 18 -19.27 2.63 -12.00
N ASP A 19 -19.93 2.50 -10.84
CA ASP A 19 -19.25 2.45 -9.53
C ASP A 19 -18.30 1.26 -9.41
N ALA A 20 -18.73 0.08 -9.88
CA ALA A 20 -17.91 -1.13 -9.84
C ALA A 20 -16.65 -1.02 -10.73
N ALA A 21 -16.75 -0.35 -11.89
CA ALA A 21 -15.59 -0.10 -12.75
C ALA A 21 -14.59 0.84 -12.06
N GLN A 22 -15.07 1.92 -11.45
CA GLN A 22 -14.23 2.88 -10.75
C GLN A 22 -13.54 2.28 -9.52
N ALA A 23 -14.24 1.42 -8.77
CA ALA A 23 -13.65 0.66 -7.66
C ALA A 23 -12.55 -0.29 -8.14
N ARG A 24 -12.75 -0.96 -9.29
CA ARG A 24 -11.76 -1.88 -9.86
C ARG A 24 -10.50 -1.15 -10.33
N ASP A 25 -10.64 0.01 -10.96
CA ASP A 25 -9.50 0.83 -11.37
C ASP A 25 -8.71 1.36 -10.18
N LEU A 26 -9.40 1.78 -9.11
CA LEU A 26 -8.74 2.20 -7.86
C LEU A 26 -7.98 1.05 -7.20
N VAL A 27 -8.51 -0.18 -7.23
CA VAL A 27 -7.81 -1.37 -6.71
C VAL A 27 -6.57 -1.68 -7.54
N GLN A 28 -6.65 -1.62 -8.88
CA GLN A 28 -5.47 -1.80 -9.75
C GLN A 28 -4.42 -0.71 -9.53
N ALA A 29 -4.84 0.55 -9.39
CA ALA A 29 -3.94 1.65 -9.06
C ALA A 29 -3.27 1.44 -7.70
N ALA A 30 -4.01 0.99 -6.69
CA ALA A 30 -3.46 0.68 -5.36
C ALA A 30 -2.44 -0.48 -5.41
N GLN A 31 -2.73 -1.55 -6.16
CA GLN A 31 -1.83 -2.69 -6.29
C GLN A 31 -0.52 -2.33 -7.03
N SER A 32 -0.62 -1.52 -8.09
CA SER A 32 0.56 -1.05 -8.81
C SER A 32 1.42 -0.10 -7.96
N ALA A 33 0.79 0.83 -7.24
CA ALA A 33 1.45 1.72 -6.30
C ALA A 33 2.13 0.92 -5.17
N GLN A 34 1.45 -0.07 -4.58
CA GLN A 34 2.01 -0.92 -3.53
C GLN A 34 3.28 -1.64 -3.97
N THR A 35 3.31 -2.15 -5.21
CA THR A 35 4.49 -2.84 -5.77
C THR A 35 5.67 -1.88 -5.94
N LEU A 36 5.41 -0.66 -6.42
CA LEU A 36 6.42 0.39 -6.53
C LEU A 36 6.95 0.81 -5.15
N PHE A 37 6.06 1.07 -4.18
CA PHE A 37 6.44 1.42 -2.82
C PHE A 37 7.25 0.33 -2.13
N ASN A 38 6.92 -0.95 -2.35
CA ASN A 38 7.73 -2.05 -1.79
C ASN A 38 9.14 -2.07 -2.38
N ARG A 39 9.27 -1.89 -3.70
CA ARG A 39 10.58 -1.85 -4.37
C ARG A 39 11.42 -0.67 -3.90
N ILE A 40 10.84 0.53 -3.86
CA ILE A 40 11.50 1.75 -3.41
C ILE A 40 11.86 1.64 -1.92
N GLY A 41 10.93 1.12 -1.11
CA GLY A 41 11.11 0.89 0.31
C GLY A 41 12.28 -0.04 0.60
N ILE A 42 12.32 -1.21 -0.03
CA ILE A 42 13.41 -2.18 0.13
C ILE A 42 14.76 -1.57 -0.28
N ALA A 43 14.81 -0.81 -1.39
CA ALA A 43 16.02 -0.13 -1.83
C ALA A 43 16.47 0.96 -0.85
N ALA A 44 15.55 1.77 -0.31
CA ALA A 44 15.87 2.82 0.65
C ALA A 44 16.37 2.23 1.99
N ILE A 45 15.76 1.13 2.44
CA ILE A 45 16.17 0.42 3.66
C ILE A 45 17.57 -0.17 3.48
N SER A 46 17.86 -0.83 2.35
CA SER A 46 19.18 -1.42 2.11
C SER A 46 20.29 -0.37 2.06
N ILE A 47 20.04 0.78 1.42
CA ILE A 47 20.97 1.91 1.40
C ILE A 47 21.16 2.48 2.82
N GLY A 48 20.08 2.70 3.56
CA GLY A 48 20.13 3.24 4.93
C GLY A 48 20.90 2.34 5.90
N ILE A 49 20.70 1.01 5.82
CA ILE A 49 21.45 0.04 6.63
C ILE A 49 22.93 0.02 6.23
N THR A 50 23.23 0.08 4.93
CA THR A 50 24.62 0.08 4.44
C THR A 50 25.36 1.33 4.89
N ILE A 51 24.76 2.52 4.76
CA ILE A 51 25.34 3.79 5.22
C ILE A 51 25.46 3.82 6.74
N GLY A 52 24.43 3.36 7.47
CA GLY A 52 24.44 3.27 8.93
C GLY A 52 25.54 2.34 9.44
N GLY A 53 25.77 1.21 8.76
CA GLY A 53 26.84 0.27 9.06
C GLY A 53 28.24 0.84 8.79
N ILE A 54 28.42 1.55 7.68
CA ILE A 54 29.67 2.25 7.36
C ILE A 54 29.97 3.33 8.41
N LEU A 55 28.97 4.14 8.79
CA LEU A 55 29.13 5.17 9.81
C LEU A 55 29.44 4.57 11.19
N TYR A 56 28.85 3.43 11.52
CA TYR A 56 29.16 2.72 12.76
C TYR A 56 30.61 2.21 12.77
N ALA A 57 31.10 1.68 11.65
CA ALA A 57 32.47 1.19 11.49
C ALA A 57 33.52 2.31 11.53
N LEU A 58 33.19 3.53 11.09
CA LEU A 58 34.08 4.70 11.09
C LEU A 58 34.18 5.43 12.45
N GLY A 59 33.60 4.87 13.52
CA GLY A 59 33.67 5.46 14.86
C GLY A 59 32.56 6.46 15.19
N ALA A 60 31.65 6.77 14.25
CA ALA A 60 30.44 7.56 14.51
C ALA A 60 29.32 6.68 15.10
N ALA A 61 29.63 5.94 16.16
CA ALA A 61 28.79 4.88 16.71
C ALA A 61 27.38 5.35 17.12
N GLN A 62 27.24 6.59 17.61
CA GLN A 62 25.95 7.15 18.01
C GLN A 62 25.06 7.47 16.81
N ALA A 63 25.62 8.08 15.75
CA ALA A 63 24.90 8.40 14.52
C ALA A 63 24.55 7.13 13.73
N GLY A 64 25.48 6.17 13.65
CA GLY A 64 25.25 4.87 13.01
C GLY A 64 24.14 4.08 13.71
N ARG A 65 24.17 3.99 15.05
CA ARG A 65 23.14 3.25 15.81
C ARG A 65 21.76 3.92 15.71
N MET A 66 21.72 5.25 15.72
CA MET A 66 20.48 6.01 15.54
C MET A 66 19.88 5.80 14.14
N LEU A 67 20.71 5.82 13.09
CA LEU A 67 20.30 5.52 11.71
C LEU A 67 19.84 4.08 11.52
N LEU A 68 20.51 3.11 12.15
CA LEU A 68 20.13 1.71 12.07
C LEU A 68 18.80 1.44 12.80
N ILE A 69 18.57 2.07 13.96
CA ILE A 69 17.30 1.94 14.70
C ILE A 69 16.15 2.62 13.96
N SER A 70 16.35 3.85 13.45
CA SER A 70 15.32 4.54 12.67
C SER A 70 15.04 3.85 11.34
N GLY A 71 16.08 3.32 10.68
CA GLY A 71 15.97 2.50 9.47
C GLY A 71 15.24 1.19 9.71
N PHE A 72 15.45 0.53 10.86
CA PHE A 72 14.72 -0.68 11.23
C PHE A 72 13.23 -0.42 11.48
N ILE A 73 12.90 0.65 12.21
CA ILE A 73 11.51 1.06 12.44
C ILE A 73 10.82 1.42 11.11
N GLY A 74 11.50 2.17 10.25
CA GLY A 74 11.01 2.49 8.90
C GLY A 74 10.81 1.22 8.05
N ALA A 75 11.70 0.24 8.16
CA ALA A 75 11.55 -1.04 7.48
C ALA A 75 10.33 -1.83 7.98
N CYS A 76 10.12 -1.90 9.29
CA CYS A 76 8.93 -2.52 9.87
C CYS A 76 7.64 -1.81 9.46
N ALA A 77 7.65 -0.48 9.34
CA ALA A 77 6.49 0.27 8.87
C ALA A 77 6.18 0.02 7.39
N VAL A 78 7.20 0.03 6.53
CA VAL A 78 7.03 -0.16 5.08
C VAL A 78 6.65 -1.60 4.74
N LEU A 79 7.25 -2.59 5.41
CA LEU A 79 6.95 -4.01 5.22
C LEU A 79 5.68 -4.45 5.98
N GLY A 80 5.34 -3.78 7.08
CA GLY A 80 4.15 -4.05 7.89
C GLY A 80 2.89 -3.35 7.40
N ALA A 81 3.00 -2.20 6.72
CA ALA A 81 1.87 -1.48 6.13
C ALA A 81 1.00 -2.35 5.20
N PRO A 82 1.54 -3.14 4.24
CA PRO A 82 0.71 -4.01 3.41
C PRO A 82 -0.02 -5.10 4.22
N ALA A 83 0.60 -5.62 5.29
CA ALA A 83 -0.03 -6.60 6.17
C ALA A 83 -1.18 -5.96 6.96
N LEU A 84 -1.01 -4.73 7.46
CA LEU A 84 -2.07 -3.96 8.12
C LEU A 84 -3.20 -3.61 7.17
N ILE A 85 -2.90 -3.17 5.94
CA ILE A 85 -3.90 -2.88 4.91
C ILE A 85 -4.69 -4.15 4.55
N SER A 86 -4.03 -5.30 4.42
CA SER A 86 -4.71 -6.58 4.17
C SER A 86 -5.59 -7.01 5.36
N LEU A 87 -5.17 -6.73 6.59
CA LEU A 87 -5.95 -7.05 7.78
C LEU A 87 -7.18 -6.15 7.89
N VAL A 88 -7.02 -4.86 7.62
CA VAL A 88 -8.12 -3.88 7.57
C VAL A 88 -9.08 -4.20 6.43
N SER A 89 -8.59 -4.57 5.24
CA SER A 89 -9.46 -4.95 4.12
C SER A 89 -10.28 -6.21 4.45
N ARG A 90 -9.69 -7.19 5.15
CA ARG A 90 -10.41 -8.38 5.65
C ARG A 90 -11.46 -8.04 6.70
N ILE A 91 -11.21 -7.09 7.58
CA ILE A 91 -12.14 -6.68 8.65
C ILE A 91 -13.30 -5.84 8.09
N PHE A 92 -13.02 -4.97 7.12
CA PHE A 92 -14.02 -4.08 6.50
C PHE A 92 -14.67 -4.66 5.23
N GLY A 93 -14.45 -5.93 4.91
CA GLY A 93 -15.12 -6.62 3.80
C GLY A 93 -14.60 -6.28 2.40
N GLY A 94 -13.45 -5.63 2.29
CA GLY A 94 -12.72 -5.40 1.04
C GLY A 94 -12.00 -6.67 0.59
N GLY A 95 -12.78 -7.67 0.18
CA GLY A 95 -12.31 -8.88 -0.47
C GLY A 95 -12.64 -8.86 -1.96
N ALA A 96 -11.79 -8.21 -2.75
CA ALA A 96 -11.63 -8.41 -4.19
C ALA A 96 -10.26 -7.87 -4.63
#